data_AF-A0A842SFS0-F1
#
_entry.id   AF-A0A842SFS0-F1
#
_cell.length_a   1.000
_cell.length_b   1.000
_cell.length_c   1.000
_cell.angle_alpha   90.00
_cell.angle_beta   90.00
_cell.angle_gamma   90.00
#
_symmetry.space_group_name_H-M   'P 1'
#
loop_
_entity.id
_entity.type
_entity.pdbx_description
1 polymer ?
#
loop_
_entity_poly.entity_id
_entity_poly.type
_entity_poly.pdbx_seq_one_letter_code
_entity_poly.pdbx_strand_id
1 'polypeptide(L)'
;MSEYMESAIEKLEKIADKVEDEEIKQRIIKVNETLSQNRKKIWLRTKTGKPMAEGILKYSDNLVISINDQSEIEEPLAELEAKVKEIEEESRRRSMVVT
;
A
#
# COMPACT_ATOMS: atom_id res chain seq x y z
N MET A 1 9.24 -13.75 -5.25
CA MET A 1 7.90 -13.31 -4.81
C MET A 1 8.02 -11.98 -4.09
N SER A 2 7.35 -10.97 -4.63
CA SER A 2 6.79 -9.84 -3.89
C SER A 2 5.28 -9.87 -4.10
N GLU A 3 4.69 -11.08 -4.02
CA GLU A 3 3.28 -11.34 -4.37
C GLU A 3 2.33 -10.51 -3.51
N TYR A 4 2.69 -10.22 -2.26
CA TYR A 4 1.91 -9.35 -1.39
C TYR A 4 1.76 -7.93 -1.95
N MET A 5 2.83 -7.34 -2.48
CA MET A 5 2.81 -6.00 -3.05
C MET A 5 2.07 -5.96 -4.39
N GLU A 6 2.30 -6.96 -5.25
CA GLU A 6 1.59 -7.06 -6.53
C GLU A 6 0.09 -7.26 -6.32
N SER A 7 -0.29 -8.13 -5.37
CA SER A 7 -1.69 -8.34 -5.01
C SER A 7 -2.34 -7.10 -4.41
N ALA A 8 -1.61 -6.34 -3.58
CA ALA A 8 -2.10 -5.09 -3.02
C ALA A 8 -2.32 -4.03 -4.12
N ILE A 9 -1.37 -3.88 -5.04
CA ILE A 9 -1.46 -2.96 -6.18
C ILE A 9 -2.69 -3.27 -7.03
N GLU A 10 -2.88 -4.54 -7.43
CA GLU A 10 -4.04 -4.93 -8.25
C GLU A 10 -5.38 -4.66 -7.54
N LYS A 11 -5.43 -4.82 -6.21
CA LYS A 11 -6.63 -4.51 -5.43
C LYS A 11 -6.90 -3.01 -5.41
N LEU A 12 -5.87 -2.20 -5.19
CA LEU A 12 -6.00 -0.75 -5.16
C LEU A 12 -6.38 -0.16 -6.51
N GLU A 13 -5.88 -0.71 -7.62
CA GLU A 13 -6.33 -0.31 -8.98
C GLU A 13 -7.82 -0.58 -9.17
N LYS A 14 -8.29 -1.79 -8.83
CA LYS A 14 -9.71 -2.15 -8.92
C LYS A 14 -10.60 -1.30 -8.03
N ILE A 15 -10.10 -0.87 -6.89
CA ILE A 15 -10.82 0.03 -5.98
C ILE A 15 -10.87 1.44 -6.56
N ALA A 16 -9.74 1.97 -7.06
CA ALA A 16 -9.67 3.33 -7.58
C ALA A 16 -10.66 3.56 -8.74
N ASP A 17 -10.99 2.51 -9.51
CA ASP A 17 -12.02 2.56 -10.55
C ASP A 17 -13.46 2.57 -9.99
N LYS A 18 -13.67 2.07 -8.77
CA LYS A 18 -14.99 1.99 -8.11
C LYS A 18 -15.30 3.20 -7.23
N VAL A 19 -14.28 3.94 -6.79
CA VAL A 19 -14.45 5.12 -5.94
C VAL A 19 -14.88 6.30 -6.81
N GLU A 20 -16.05 6.86 -6.51
CA GLU A 20 -16.57 8.07 -7.16
C GLU A 20 -15.98 9.36 -6.58
N ASP A 21 -15.53 9.31 -5.32
CA ASP A 21 -14.89 10.44 -4.65
C ASP A 21 -13.48 10.67 -5.19
N GLU A 22 -13.28 11.82 -5.85
CA GLU A 22 -12.02 12.15 -6.49
C GLU A 22 -10.87 12.34 -5.47
N GLU A 23 -11.15 12.83 -4.26
CA GLU A 23 -10.12 13.01 -3.22
C GLU A 23 -9.59 11.67 -2.72
N ILE A 24 -10.51 10.75 -2.40
CA ILE A 24 -10.16 9.37 -2.00
C ILE A 24 -9.41 8.66 -3.14
N LYS A 25 -9.87 8.84 -4.38
CA LYS A 25 -9.23 8.25 -5.55
C LYS A 25 -7.79 8.72 -5.74
N GLN A 26 -7.53 10.03 -5.62
CA GLN A 26 -6.18 10.59 -5.71
C GLN A 26 -5.24 10.03 -4.63
N ARG A 27 -5.75 9.85 -3.40
CA ARG A 27 -5.00 9.22 -2.30
C ARG A 27 -4.64 7.78 -2.61
N ILE A 28 -5.59 6.98 -3.10
CA ILE A 28 -5.36 5.59 -3.51
C ILE A 28 -4.33 5.50 -4.65
N ILE A 29 -4.41 6.39 -5.64
CA ILE A 29 -3.43 6.46 -6.74
C ILE A 29 -2.03 6.72 -6.18
N LYS A 30 -1.87 7.71 -5.30
CA LYS A 30 -0.57 8.04 -4.68
C LYS A 30 0.00 6.87 -3.87
N VAL A 31 -0.85 6.18 -3.10
CA VAL A 31 -0.48 4.96 -2.39
C VAL A 31 0.03 3.92 -3.38
N ASN A 32 -0.72 3.66 -4.45
CA ASN A 32 -0.35 2.69 -5.47
C ASN A 32 0.98 3.03 -6.17
N GLU A 33 1.21 4.29 -6.52
CA GLU A 33 2.49 4.76 -7.08
C GLU A 33 3.66 4.44 -6.15
N THR A 34 3.50 4.69 -4.85
CA THR A 34 4.54 4.44 -3.85
C THR A 34 4.82 2.94 -3.71
N LEU A 35 3.78 2.11 -3.68
CA LEU A 35 3.92 0.65 -3.66
C LEU A 35 4.60 0.16 -4.94
N SER A 36 4.23 0.69 -6.09
CA SER A 36 4.80 0.35 -7.39
C SER A 36 6.29 0.66 -7.49
N GLN A 37 6.73 1.78 -6.92
CA GLN A 37 8.17 2.13 -6.85
C GLN A 37 8.95 1.18 -5.93
N ASN A 38 8.30 0.67 -4.87
CA ASN A 38 8.96 -0.16 -3.87
C ASN A 38 8.81 -1.68 -4.13
N ARG A 39 7.87 -2.14 -4.96
CA ARG A 39 7.54 -3.58 -5.16
C ARG A 39 8.71 -4.48 -5.57
N LYS A 40 9.73 -3.93 -6.24
CA LYS A 40 10.91 -4.70 -6.70
C LYS A 40 12.08 -4.68 -5.70
N LYS A 41 11.95 -4.01 -4.56
CA LYS A 41 13.04 -3.89 -3.58
C LYS A 41 13.31 -5.24 -2.90
N ILE A 42 14.57 -5.69 -2.95
CA ILE A 42 15.00 -6.99 -2.43
C ILE A 42 14.75 -7.10 -0.92
N TRP A 43 14.87 -5.99 -0.18
CA TRP A 43 14.72 -5.98 1.27
C TRP A 43 13.29 -6.33 1.73
N LEU A 44 12.27 -6.18 0.87
CA LEU A 44 10.91 -6.65 1.14
C LEU A 44 10.83 -8.18 1.32
N ARG A 45 11.87 -8.92 0.92
CA ARG A 45 11.99 -10.37 1.14
C ARG A 45 12.67 -10.74 2.45
N THR A 46 13.13 -9.76 3.23
CA THR A 46 13.83 -9.99 4.50
C THR A 46 12.83 -10.22 5.64
N LYS A 47 13.32 -10.67 6.81
CA LYS A 47 12.50 -10.87 8.02
C LYS A 47 11.74 -9.60 8.44
N THR A 48 12.28 -8.42 8.14
CA THR A 48 11.65 -7.12 8.46
C THR A 48 10.73 -6.65 7.34
N GLY A 49 11.12 -6.84 6.08
CA GLY A 49 10.34 -6.35 4.94
C GLY A 49 9.12 -7.20 4.59
N LYS A 50 9.18 -8.52 4.81
CA LYS A 50 8.06 -9.43 4.56
C LYS A 50 6.80 -9.06 5.37
N PRO A 51 6.86 -8.89 6.72
CA PRO A 51 5.68 -8.51 7.50
C PRO A 51 5.14 -7.12 7.14
N MET A 52 5.98 -6.19 6.68
CA MET A 52 5.52 -4.89 6.18
C MET A 52 4.69 -5.04 4.89
N ALA A 53 5.17 -5.86 3.94
CA ALA A 53 4.44 -6.15 2.70
C ALA A 53 3.13 -6.92 2.96
N GLU A 54 3.14 -7.89 3.88
CA GLU A 54 1.92 -8.58 4.33
C GLU A 54 0.92 -7.62 5.00
N GLY A 55 1.44 -6.69 5.81
CA GLY A 55 0.64 -5.64 6.43
C GLY A 55 -0.11 -4.82 5.38
N ILE A 56 0.60 -4.30 4.37
CA ILE A 56 -0.04 -3.55 3.27
C ILE A 56 -1.15 -4.35 2.61
N LEU A 57 -0.91 -5.63 2.30
CA LEU A 57 -1.94 -6.46 1.69
C LEU A 57 -3.18 -6.54 2.58
N LYS A 58 -2.99 -6.74 3.89
CA LYS A 58 -4.09 -6.80 4.86
C LYS A 58 -4.88 -5.49 4.94
N TYR A 59 -4.21 -4.34 5.00
CA TYR A 59 -4.89 -3.04 5.03
C TYR A 59 -5.56 -2.72 3.69
N SER A 60 -4.98 -3.14 2.57
CA SER A 60 -5.62 -3.05 1.26
C SER A 60 -6.88 -3.91 1.21
N ASP A 61 -6.87 -5.10 1.81
CA ASP A 61 -8.06 -5.96 1.93
C ASP A 61 -9.14 -5.32 2.80
N ASN A 62 -8.78 -4.72 3.92
CA ASN A 62 -9.73 -3.98 4.75
C ASN A 62 -10.37 -2.83 3.97
N LEU A 63 -9.57 -2.09 3.19
CA LEU A 63 -10.08 -1.01 2.33
C LEU A 63 -11.05 -1.53 1.27
N VAL A 64 -10.75 -2.67 0.63
CA VAL A 64 -11.67 -3.32 -0.32
C VAL A 64 -13.00 -3.65 0.35
N ILE A 65 -12.95 -4.21 1.57
CA ILE A 65 -14.14 -4.59 2.33
C ILE A 65 -14.96 -3.33 2.65
N SER A 66 -14.36 -2.29 3.23
CA SER A 66 -15.07 -1.05 3.58
C SER A 66 -15.74 -0.39 2.37
N ILE A 67 -15.11 -0.44 1.19
CA ILE A 67 -15.66 0.16 -0.03
C ILE A 67 -16.81 -0.68 -0.58
N ASN A 68 -16.71 -2.02 -0.56
CA ASN A 68 -17.81 -2.88 -0.97
C ASN A 68 -19.00 -2.80 0.01
N ASP A 69 -18.72 -2.63 1.30
CA ASP A 69 -19.73 -2.52 2.36
C ASP A 69 -20.30 -1.08 2.49
N GLN A 70 -19.89 -0.15 1.62
CA GLN A 70 -20.26 1.28 1.65
C GLN A 70 -20.09 1.90 3.05
N SER A 71 -19.09 1.42 3.78
CA SER A 71 -18.74 1.85 5.13
C SER A 71 -17.74 3.00 5.09
N GLU A 72 -17.36 3.53 6.25
CA GLU A 72 -16.40 4.63 6.34
C GLU A 72 -15.03 4.21 5.79
N ILE A 73 -14.59 4.87 4.70
CA ILE A 73 -13.37 4.56 3.94
C ILE A 73 -12.15 5.29 4.51
N GLU A 74 -12.38 6.38 5.23
CA GLU A 74 -11.35 7.32 5.66
C GLU A 74 -10.33 6.69 6.62
N GLU A 75 -10.81 5.95 7.63
CA GLU A 75 -9.98 5.24 8.60
C GLU A 75 -9.09 4.15 7.94
N PRO A 76 -9.65 3.17 7.20
CA PRO A 76 -8.82 2.13 6.58
C PRO A 76 -7.87 2.69 5.51
N LEU A 77 -8.22 3.79 4.84
CA LEU A 77 -7.32 4.48 3.92
C LEU A 77 -6.16 5.14 4.66
N ALA A 78 -6.41 5.83 5.76
CA ALA A 78 -5.38 6.46 6.58
C ALA A 78 -4.41 5.42 7.19
N GLU A 79 -4.91 4.27 7.62
CA GLU A 79 -4.08 3.16 8.10
C GLU A 79 -3.17 2.62 6.99
N LEU A 80 -3.71 2.44 5.78
CA LEU A 80 -2.94 1.99 4.62
C LEU A 80 -1.86 3.03 4.25
N GLU A 81 -2.19 4.32 4.22
CA GLU A 81 -1.25 5.40 3.96
C GLU A 81 -0.09 5.40 4.97
N ALA A 82 -0.38 5.21 6.25
CA ALA A 82 0.63 5.12 7.29
C ALA A 82 1.60 3.94 7.03
N LYS A 83 1.08 2.78 6.61
CA LYS A 83 1.93 1.61 6.29
C LYS A 83 2.76 1.78 5.04
N VAL A 84 2.22 2.45 4.03
CA VAL A 84 2.97 2.77 2.82
C VAL A 84 4.09 3.77 3.12
N LYS A 85 3.83 4.75 4.00
CA LYS A 85 4.84 5.69 4.48
C LYS A 85 5.97 4.99 5.26
N GLU A 86 5.65 4.01 6.12
CA GLU A 86 6.68 3.20 6.81
C GLU A 86 7.64 2.52 5.80
N ILE A 87 7.10 1.98 4.70
CA ILE A 87 7.93 1.37 3.65
C ILE A 87 8.76 2.40 2.89
N GLU A 88 8.19 3.58 2.60
CA GLU A 88 8.94 4.66 1.97
C GLU A 88 10.12 5.12 2.84
N GLU A 89 9.89 5.30 4.14
CA GLU A 89 10.92 5.68 5.11
C GLU A 89 12.02 4.62 5.24
N GLU A 90 11.64 3.34 5.35
CA GLU A 90 12.62 2.24 5.42
C GLU A 90 13.41 2.10 4.10
N SER A 91 12.75 2.32 2.96
CA SER A 91 13.39 2.35 1.64
C SER A 91 14.37 3.51 1.53
N ARG A 92 14.02 4.70 2.04
CA ARG A 92 14.88 5.88 2.11
C ARG A 92 16.08 5.63 3.03
N ARG A 93 15.86 5.11 4.23
CA ARG A 93 16.91 4.77 5.19
C ARG A 93 17.93 3.82 4.59
N ARG A 94 17.47 2.75 3.93
CA ARG A 94 18.36 1.76 3.28
C ARG A 94 19.07 2.30 2.04
N SER A 95 18.47 3.28 1.35
CA SER A 95 19.12 3.96 0.22
C SER A 95 20.19 4.95 0.70
N MET A 96 20.06 5.51 1.91
CA MET A 96 21.08 6.37 2.53
C MET A 96 22.26 5.59 3.15
N VAL A 97 22.11 4.30 3.47
CA VAL A 97 23.20 3.47 4.04
C VAL A 97 24.32 3.18 3.01
N VAL A 98 24.21 3.69 1.78
CA VAL A 98 25.22 3.54 0.70
C VAL A 98 26.24 4.68 0.66
N THR A 99 26.17 5.67 1.55
CA THR A 99 27.25 6.67 1.77
C THR A 99 28.12 6.29 2.95
#